data_AF-A0A0T9RAZ7-F1
#
_entry.id   AF-A0A0T9RAZ7-F1
#
_cell.length_a   1.000
_cell.length_b   1.000
_cell.length_c   1.000
_cell.angle_alpha   90.00
_cell.angle_beta   90.00
_cell.angle_gamma   90.00
#
_symmetry.space_group_name_H-M   'P 1'
#
loop_
_entity.id
_entity.type
_entity.pdbx_description
1 polymer ?
#
loop_
_entity_poly.entity_id
_entity_poly.type
_entity_poly.pdbx_seq_one_letter_code
_entity_poly.pdbx_strand_id
1 'polypeptide(L)'
;MKIAVHTPFKLSLAGQPDISFLVGTHKVTKEVAEHWFTLAHAEVIDAETEHSNTDLQASMIEMQGRIDQQERVAVERVTTIYDLQKQLSEQVEENHTHNATIADLQKRLNEQADEIDSRNNNIVDLQNQIDELNKGKINAKESKSANGGKV
;
A
#
# COMPACT_ATOMS: atom_id res chain seq x y z
N MET A 1 20.52 -19.95 -51.54
CA MET A 1 19.52 -20.26 -50.51
C MET A 1 20.20 -21.04 -49.40
N LYS A 2 19.58 -21.16 -48.23
CA LYS A 2 20.01 -22.08 -47.18
C LYS A 2 18.92 -23.13 -46.98
N ILE A 3 19.31 -24.34 -46.59
CA ILE A 3 18.38 -25.38 -46.13
C ILE A 3 18.82 -25.87 -44.76
N ALA A 4 17.86 -26.18 -43.88
CA ALA A 4 18.09 -26.88 -42.63
C ALA A 4 17.66 -28.34 -42.78
N VAL A 5 18.63 -29.24 -42.79
CA VAL A 5 18.41 -30.67 -43.00
C VAL A 5 18.16 -31.32 -41.65
N HIS A 6 16.97 -31.90 -41.45
CA HIS A 6 16.60 -32.58 -40.20
C HIS A 6 16.90 -34.08 -40.25
N THR A 7 16.84 -34.68 -41.44
CA THR A 7 17.16 -36.11 -41.67
C THR A 7 18.22 -36.19 -42.76
N PRO A 8 19.38 -36.84 -42.56
CA PRO A 8 20.39 -36.97 -43.60
C PRO A 8 19.84 -37.62 -44.86
N PHE A 9 20.18 -37.08 -46.02
CA PHE A 9 19.74 -37.62 -47.30
C PHE A 9 20.81 -37.44 -48.39
N LYS A 10 20.63 -38.16 -49.48
CA LYS A 10 21.45 -38.05 -50.69
C LYS A 10 20.57 -37.58 -51.84
N LEU A 11 20.96 -36.48 -52.48
CA LEU A 11 20.24 -35.92 -53.63
C LEU A 11 20.97 -36.27 -54.92
N SER A 12 20.28 -36.92 -55.84
CA SER A 12 20.78 -37.23 -57.18
C SER A 12 20.08 -36.33 -58.21
N LEU A 13 20.84 -35.46 -58.87
CA LEU A 13 20.33 -34.59 -59.94
C LEU A 13 20.87 -35.08 -61.29
N ALA A 14 20.06 -34.95 -62.35
CA ALA A 14 20.42 -35.45 -63.67
C ALA A 14 21.70 -34.78 -64.20
N GLY A 15 22.72 -35.58 -64.51
CA GLY A 15 24.00 -35.07 -65.02
C GLY A 15 24.93 -34.47 -63.95
N GLN A 16 24.60 -34.59 -62.67
CA GLN A 16 25.44 -34.14 -61.55
C GLN A 16 25.82 -35.32 -60.63
N PRO A 17 26.98 -35.25 -59.95
CA PRO A 17 27.30 -36.22 -58.91
C PRO A 17 26.31 -36.10 -57.74
N ASP A 18 26.06 -37.22 -57.08
CA ASP A 18 25.19 -37.24 -55.92
C ASP A 18 25.72 -36.34 -54.79
N ILE A 19 24.83 -35.54 -54.20
CA ILE A 19 25.14 -34.61 -53.13
C ILE A 19 24.64 -35.18 -51.80
N SER A 20 25.54 -35.43 -50.86
CA SER A 20 25.19 -35.91 -49.52
C SER A 20 24.98 -34.76 -48.55
N PHE A 21 23.81 -34.71 -47.92
CA PHE A 21 23.47 -33.74 -46.89
C PHE A 21 23.39 -34.43 -45.52
N LEU A 22 24.20 -33.96 -44.58
CA LEU A 22 24.10 -34.34 -43.16
C LEU A 22 23.14 -33.41 -42.42
N VAL A 23 22.72 -33.77 -41.22
CA VAL A 23 21.93 -32.88 -40.35
C VAL A 23 22.68 -31.56 -40.17
N GLY A 24 21.97 -30.44 -40.34
CA GLY A 24 22.53 -29.09 -40.20
C GLY A 24 22.16 -28.16 -41.34
N THR A 25 22.76 -26.96 -41.33
CA THR A 25 22.47 -25.91 -42.30
C THR A 25 23.45 -25.92 -43.45
N HIS A 26 22.93 -25.96 -44.69
CA HIS A 26 23.74 -26.01 -45.90
C HIS A 26 23.40 -24.86 -46.85
N LYS A 27 24.43 -24.21 -47.40
CA LYS A 27 24.25 -23.21 -48.46
C LYS A 27 24.14 -23.93 -49.79
N VAL A 28 23.02 -23.77 -50.48
CA VAL A 28 22.69 -24.49 -51.71
C VAL A 28 22.16 -23.56 -52.80
N THR A 29 22.15 -24.06 -54.03
CA THR A 29 21.51 -23.40 -55.18
C THR A 29 19.99 -23.42 -55.04
N LYS A 30 19.31 -22.57 -55.82
CA LYS A 30 17.84 -22.52 -55.86
C LYS A 30 17.23 -23.87 -56.28
N GLU A 31 17.79 -24.48 -57.32
CA GLU A 31 17.36 -25.78 -57.83
C GLU A 31 17.42 -26.88 -56.75
N VAL A 32 18.50 -26.92 -55.96
CA VAL A 32 18.63 -27.89 -54.86
C VAL A 32 17.64 -27.61 -53.74
N ALA A 33 17.44 -26.34 -53.36
CA ALA A 33 16.53 -25.95 -52.29
C ALA A 33 15.06 -26.23 -52.61
N GLU A 34 14.64 -25.98 -53.85
CA GLU A 34 13.25 -26.15 -54.32
C GLU A 34 12.96 -27.58 -54.82
N HIS A 35 13.96 -28.46 -54.86
CA HIS A 35 13.76 -29.84 -55.29
C HIS A 35 12.82 -30.56 -54.31
N TRP A 36 11.80 -31.26 -54.83
CA TRP A 36 10.77 -31.92 -54.02
C TRP A 36 11.35 -32.85 -52.94
N PHE A 37 12.44 -33.55 -53.25
CA PHE A 37 13.14 -34.44 -52.32
C PHE A 37 13.86 -33.67 -51.19
N THR A 38 14.43 -32.50 -51.51
CA THR A 38 15.02 -31.61 -50.50
C THR A 38 13.93 -31.07 -49.58
N LEU A 39 12.80 -30.59 -50.14
CA LEU A 39 11.67 -30.07 -49.37
C LEU A 39 11.03 -31.12 -48.45
N ALA A 40 11.11 -32.41 -48.80
CA ALA A 40 10.63 -33.50 -47.96
C ALA A 40 11.53 -33.80 -46.74
N HIS A 41 12.81 -33.41 -46.79
CA HIS A 41 13.82 -33.77 -45.79
C HIS A 41 14.53 -32.57 -45.14
N ALA A 42 14.29 -31.36 -45.64
CA ALA A 42 14.89 -30.12 -45.18
C ALA A 42 13.94 -28.92 -45.32
N GLU A 43 14.05 -27.98 -44.40
CA GLU A 43 13.35 -26.69 -44.45
C GLU A 43 14.19 -25.67 -45.23
N VAL A 44 13.56 -24.86 -46.08
CA VAL A 44 14.27 -23.77 -46.78
C VAL A 44 14.34 -22.55 -45.88
N ILE A 45 15.56 -22.13 -45.57
CA ILE A 45 15.83 -20.89 -44.84
C ILE A 45 16.10 -19.81 -45.90
N ASP A 46 15.13 -18.93 -46.07
CA ASP A 46 15.27 -17.70 -46.86
C ASP A 46 15.58 -16.50 -45.98
N ALA A 47 15.80 -15.35 -46.63
CA ALA A 47 16.11 -14.11 -45.93
C ALA A 47 14.92 -13.62 -45.08
N GLU A 48 13.68 -13.91 -45.48
CA GLU A 48 12.46 -13.52 -44.76
C GLU A 48 12.32 -14.31 -43.45
N THR A 49 12.67 -15.60 -43.46
CA THR A 49 12.67 -16.49 -42.29
C THR A 49 13.78 -16.11 -41.30
N GLU A 50 14.99 -15.77 -41.77
CA GLU A 50 16.07 -15.25 -40.90
C GLU A 50 15.72 -13.88 -40.30
N HIS A 51 15.10 -12.99 -41.09
CA HIS A 51 14.65 -11.69 -40.61
C HIS A 51 13.56 -11.80 -39.55
N SER A 52 12.54 -12.65 -39.80
CA SER A 52 11.46 -12.92 -38.85
C SER A 52 11.98 -13.47 -37.52
N ASN A 53 12.99 -14.34 -37.54
CA ASN A 53 13.60 -14.86 -36.32
C ASN A 53 14.35 -13.76 -35.54
N THR A 54 15.01 -12.84 -36.26
CA THR A 54 15.69 -11.68 -35.66
C THR A 54 14.68 -10.73 -35.00
N ASP A 55 13.55 -10.45 -35.67
CA ASP A 55 12.50 -9.59 -35.14
C ASP A 55 11.80 -10.20 -33.92
N LEU A 56 11.57 -11.52 -33.93
CA LEU A 56 11.06 -12.26 -32.77
C LEU A 56 12.01 -12.19 -31.58
N GLN A 57 13.32 -12.33 -31.81
CA GLN A 57 14.33 -12.18 -30.76
C GLN A 57 14.34 -10.75 -30.19
N ALA A 58 14.27 -9.73 -31.05
CA ALA A 58 14.19 -8.33 -30.63
C ALA A 58 12.94 -8.07 -29.77
N SER A 59 11.78 -8.60 -30.20
CA SER A 59 10.52 -8.50 -29.46
C SER A 59 10.59 -9.21 -28.10
N MET A 60 11.23 -10.38 -28.04
CA MET A 60 11.43 -11.11 -26.78
C MET A 60 12.31 -10.32 -25.80
N ILE A 61 13.39 -9.68 -26.28
CA ILE A 61 14.26 -8.83 -25.47
C ILE A 61 13.49 -7.61 -24.94
N GLU A 62 12.69 -6.95 -25.78
CA GLU A 62 11.87 -5.82 -25.35
C GLU A 62 10.85 -6.25 -24.29
N MET A 63 10.17 -7.38 -24.50
CA MET A 63 9.20 -7.92 -23.55
C MET A 63 9.85 -8.27 -22.21
N GLN A 64 11.03 -8.89 -22.24
CA GLN A 64 11.80 -9.17 -21.03
C GLN A 64 12.16 -7.87 -20.29
N GLY A 65 12.61 -6.84 -21.01
CA GLY A 65 12.89 -5.53 -20.40
C GLY A 65 11.65 -4.89 -19.74
N ARG A 66 10.46 -5.08 -20.33
CA ARG A 66 9.20 -4.64 -19.74
C ARG A 66 8.83 -5.43 -18.49
N ILE A 67 9.07 -6.74 -18.47
CA ILE A 67 8.86 -7.60 -17.30
C ILE A 67 9.77 -7.15 -16.16
N ASP A 68 11.08 -7.00 -16.42
CA ASP A 68 12.05 -6.56 -15.42
C ASP A 68 11.67 -5.18 -14.82
N GLN A 69 11.19 -4.27 -15.66
CA GLN A 69 10.72 -2.96 -15.20
C GLN A 69 9.45 -3.08 -14.35
N GLN A 70 8.50 -3.93 -14.72
CA GLN A 70 7.29 -4.17 -13.93
C GLN A 70 7.61 -4.81 -12.59
N GLU A 71 8.56 -5.75 -12.53
CA GLU A 71 9.03 -6.36 -11.29
C GLU A 71 9.64 -5.32 -10.34
N ARG A 72 10.48 -4.42 -10.85
CA ARG A 72 11.05 -3.32 -10.06
C ARG A 72 9.97 -2.42 -9.44
N VAL A 73 9.00 -2.02 -10.26
CA VAL A 73 7.87 -1.19 -9.79
C VAL A 73 7.01 -1.95 -8.77
N ALA A 74 6.81 -3.26 -8.95
CA ALA A 74 6.07 -4.08 -8.00
C ALA A 74 6.78 -4.14 -6.64
N VAL A 75 8.11 -4.33 -6.62
CA VAL A 75 8.91 -4.31 -5.38
C VAL A 75 8.78 -2.97 -4.68
N GLU A 76 8.95 -1.85 -5.40
CA GLU A 76 8.83 -0.50 -4.84
C GLU A 76 7.44 -0.25 -4.22
N ARG A 77 6.38 -0.69 -4.91
CA ARG A 77 5.00 -0.60 -4.39
C ARG A 77 4.80 -1.43 -3.14
N VAL A 78 5.35 -2.65 -3.07
CA VAL A 78 5.27 -3.50 -1.87
C VAL A 78 5.95 -2.83 -0.69
N THR A 79 7.14 -2.24 -0.89
CA THR A 79 7.82 -1.47 0.16
C THR A 79 6.98 -0.29 0.62
N THR A 80 6.41 0.47 -0.31
CA THR A 80 5.56 1.63 0.01
C THR A 80 4.32 1.22 0.80
N ILE A 81 3.67 0.11 0.43
CA ILE A 81 2.51 -0.43 1.15
C ILE A 81 2.90 -0.81 2.58
N TYR A 82 4.05 -1.46 2.75
CA TYR A 82 4.55 -1.84 4.07
C TYR A 82 4.79 -0.62 4.97
N ASP A 83 5.43 0.42 4.43
CA ASP A 83 5.70 1.65 5.18
C ASP A 83 4.40 2.38 5.57
N LEU A 84 3.42 2.45 4.66
CA LEU A 84 2.11 3.05 4.93
C LEU A 84 1.32 2.26 5.98
N GLN A 85 1.37 0.92 5.94
CA GLN A 85 0.75 0.07 6.96
C GLN A 85 1.37 0.31 8.33
N LYS A 86 2.68 0.48 8.40
CA LYS A 86 3.38 0.80 9.65
C LYS A 86 2.94 2.15 10.21
N GLN A 87 2.92 3.20 9.39
CA GLN A 87 2.47 4.54 9.79
C GLN A 87 1.01 4.52 10.28
N LEU A 88 0.14 3.78 9.58
CA LEU A 88 -1.26 3.63 9.99
C LEU A 88 -1.37 2.96 11.37
N SER A 89 -0.58 1.93 11.63
CA SER A 89 -0.56 1.26 12.94
C SER A 89 -0.10 2.19 14.05
N GLU A 90 0.95 2.97 13.82
CA GLU A 90 1.47 3.97 14.77
C GLU A 90 0.39 5.04 15.08
N GLN A 91 -0.32 5.51 14.05
CA GLN A 91 -1.38 6.51 14.21
C GLN A 91 -2.62 5.94 14.93
N VAL A 92 -2.94 4.66 14.78
CA VAL A 92 -4.03 4.00 15.52
C VAL A 92 -3.72 3.94 17.01
N GLU A 93 -2.49 3.59 17.38
CA GLU A 93 -2.04 3.56 18.78
C GLU A 93 -2.04 4.96 19.41
N GLU A 94 -1.59 5.97 18.67
CA GLU A 94 -1.63 7.37 19.11
C GLU A 94 -3.08 7.83 19.36
N ASN A 95 -3.99 7.52 18.44
CA ASN A 95 -5.42 7.81 18.61
C ASN A 95 -6.03 7.08 19.82
N HIS A 96 -5.62 5.84 20.09
CA HIS A 96 -6.06 5.12 21.28
C HIS A 96 -5.61 5.84 22.56
N THR A 97 -4.35 6.30 22.59
CA THR A 97 -3.79 7.07 23.71
C THR A 97 -4.50 8.41 23.90
N HIS A 98 -4.78 9.12 22.81
CA HIS A 98 -5.56 10.37 22.86
C HIS A 98 -6.97 10.14 23.39
N ASN A 99 -7.66 9.09 22.93
CA ASN A 99 -9.00 8.75 23.41
C ASN A 99 -9.01 8.40 24.90
N ALA A 100 -8.01 7.67 25.39
CA ALA A 100 -7.85 7.38 26.81
C ALA A 100 -7.66 8.67 27.63
N THR A 101 -6.84 9.60 27.13
CA THR A 101 -6.61 10.91 27.76
C THR A 101 -7.88 11.75 27.81
N ILE A 102 -8.67 11.76 26.72
CA ILE A 102 -9.95 12.46 26.66
C ILE A 102 -10.91 11.90 27.71
N ALA A 103 -11.00 10.57 27.84
CA ALA A 103 -11.86 9.94 28.84
C ALA A 103 -11.46 10.30 30.28
N ASP A 104 -10.15 10.32 30.59
CA ASP A 104 -9.65 10.75 31.91
C ASP A 104 -10.00 12.22 32.19
N LEU A 105 -9.77 13.11 31.22
CA LEU A 105 -10.11 14.53 31.37
C LEU A 105 -11.61 14.75 31.57
N GLN A 106 -12.45 14.01 30.86
CA GLN A 106 -13.91 14.05 31.04
C GLN A 106 -14.32 13.60 32.45
N LYS A 107 -13.71 12.52 32.96
CA LYS A 107 -13.94 12.05 34.34
C LYS A 107 -13.59 13.14 35.36
N ARG A 108 -12.41 13.75 35.22
CA ARG A 108 -11.95 14.82 36.12
C ARG A 108 -12.83 16.06 36.06
N LEU A 109 -13.35 16.40 34.88
CA LEU A 109 -14.27 17.53 34.72
C LEU A 109 -15.58 17.29 35.47
N ASN A 110 -16.12 16.06 35.41
CA ASN A 110 -17.33 15.69 36.15
C ASN A 110 -17.09 15.72 37.66
N GLU A 111 -15.96 15.19 38.13
CA GLU A 111 -15.58 15.25 39.55
C GLU A 111 -15.47 16.70 40.05
N GLN A 112 -14.90 17.61 39.24
CA GLN A 112 -14.84 19.03 39.57
C GLN A 112 -16.22 19.69 39.58
N ALA A 113 -17.13 19.30 38.71
CA ALA A 113 -18.52 19.78 38.72
C ALA A 113 -19.22 19.39 40.03
N ASP A 114 -19.10 18.12 40.45
CA ASP A 114 -19.66 17.62 41.70
C ASP A 114 -19.07 18.37 42.92
N GLU A 115 -17.77 18.65 42.92
CA GLU A 115 -17.12 19.46 43.95
C GLU A 115 -17.67 20.89 44.02
N ILE A 116 -17.90 21.51 42.85
CA ILE A 116 -18.46 22.87 42.78
C ILE A 116 -19.88 22.88 43.36
N ASP A 117 -20.71 21.90 43.00
CA ASP A 117 -22.07 21.80 43.53
C ASP A 117 -22.08 21.61 45.05
N SER A 118 -21.19 20.76 45.57
CA SER A 118 -20.99 20.59 47.02
C SER A 118 -20.57 21.90 47.70
N ARG A 119 -19.61 22.63 47.12
CA ARG A 119 -19.17 23.94 47.65
C ARG A 119 -20.30 24.98 47.61
N ASN A 120 -21.10 25.01 46.54
CA ASN A 120 -22.23 25.91 46.42
C ASN A 120 -23.29 25.65 47.51
N ASN A 121 -23.61 24.38 47.78
CA ASN A 121 -24.52 24.03 48.87
C ASN A 121 -23.99 24.50 50.23
N ASN A 122 -22.70 24.28 50.51
CA ASN A 122 -22.08 24.77 51.75
C ASN A 122 -22.12 26.30 51.87
N ILE A 123 -21.94 27.03 50.76
CA ILE A 123 -22.04 28.50 50.74
C ILE A 123 -23.47 28.93 51.10
N VAL A 124 -24.49 28.29 50.54
CA VAL A 124 -25.90 28.58 50.85
C VAL A 124 -26.19 28.33 52.33
N ASP A 125 -25.72 27.22 52.89
CA ASP A 125 -25.90 26.90 54.32
C ASP A 125 -25.22 27.94 55.22
N LEU A 126 -24.00 28.36 54.88
CA LEU A 126 -23.28 29.41 55.63
C LEU A 126 -23.97 30.77 55.51
N GLN A 127 -24.53 31.10 54.33
CA GLN A 127 -25.32 32.33 54.14
C GLN A 127 -26.57 32.32 55.05
N ASN A 128 -27.30 31.21 55.09
CA ASN A 128 -28.45 31.05 55.98
C ASN A 128 -28.06 31.22 57.46
N GLN A 129 -26.93 30.65 57.89
CA GLN A 129 -26.44 30.81 59.26
C GLN A 129 -26.07 32.26 59.59
N ILE A 130 -25.44 32.98 58.65
CA ILE A 130 -25.11 34.40 58.81
C ILE A 130 -26.38 35.23 58.97
N ASP A 131 -27.41 34.98 58.16
CA ASP A 131 -28.68 35.69 58.22
C ASP A 131 -29.39 35.50 59.56
N GLU A 132 -29.42 34.28 60.10
CA GLU A 132 -29.99 34.01 61.42
C GLU A 132 -29.22 34.70 62.55
N LEU A 133 -27.88 34.69 62.49
CA LEU A 133 -27.06 35.43 63.46
C LEU A 133 -27.29 36.95 63.39
N ASN A 134 -27.48 37.50 62.19
CA ASN A 134 -27.76 38.93 62.01
C ASN A 134 -29.13 39.32 62.56
N LYS A 135 -30.17 38.51 62.33
CA LYS A 135 -31.50 38.71 62.95
C LYS A 135 -31.41 38.70 64.47
N GLY A 136 -30.71 37.73 65.06
CA GLY A 136 -30.50 37.64 66.51
C GLY A 136 -29.79 38.86 67.10
N LYS A 137 -28.79 39.41 66.41
CA LYS A 137 -28.08 40.64 66.83
C LYS A 137 -28.97 41.88 66.80
N ILE A 138 -29.87 42.01 65.83
CA ILE A 138 -30.83 43.12 65.75
C ILE A 138 -31.78 43.07 66.94
N ASN A 139 -32.39 41.91 67.19
CA ASN A 139 -33.31 41.70 68.33
C ASN A 139 -32.62 41.95 69.70
N ALA A 140 -31.34 41.58 69.83
CA ALA A 140 -30.56 41.84 71.04
C ALA A 140 -30.21 43.32 71.27
N LYS A 141 -30.09 44.12 70.19
CA LYS A 141 -29.89 45.58 70.29
C LYS A 141 -31.18 46.31 70.66
N GLU A 142 -32.32 45.91 70.08
CA GLU A 142 -33.63 46.51 70.37
C GLU A 142 -34.06 46.28 71.84
N SER A 143 -33.85 45.07 72.36
CA SER A 143 -34.14 44.73 73.76
C SER A 143 -33.26 45.47 74.77
N LYS A 144 -31.98 45.72 74.45
CA LYS A 144 -31.10 46.56 75.29
C LYS A 144 -31.47 48.05 75.24
N SER A 145 -31.87 48.56 74.07
CA SER A 145 -32.33 49.96 73.94
C SER A 145 -33.62 50.23 74.70
N ALA A 146 -34.53 49.25 74.78
CA ALA A 146 -35.78 49.36 75.53
C ALA A 146 -35.60 49.33 77.06
N ASN A 147 -34.53 48.69 77.56
CA ASN A 147 -34.31 48.48 78.99
C ASN A 147 -33.38 49.53 79.65
N GLY A 148 -32.73 50.40 78.86
CA GLY A 148 -31.83 51.46 79.36
C GLY A 148 -32.52 52.79 79.73
N GLY A 149 -33.84 52.88 79.61
CA GLY A 149 -34.62 54.12 79.80
C GLY A 149 -35.14 54.39 81.22
N LYS A 150 -34.72 53.63 82.24
CA LYS A 150 -35.06 53.91 83.65
C LYS A 150 -33.83 53.72 84.52
N VAL A 151 -33.26 54.83 84.98
CA VAL A 151 -32.93 55.23 86.37
C VAL A 151 -32.26 56.60 86.28
#